data_AF-A0A6P2B0Y0-F1
#
_entry.id   AF-A0A6P2B0Y0-F1
#
_cell.length_a   1.000
_cell.length_b   1.000
_cell.length_c   1.000
_cell.angle_alpha   90.00
_cell.angle_beta   90.00
_cell.angle_gamma   90.00
#
_symmetry.space_group_name_H-M   'P 1'
#
loop_
_entity.id
_entity.type
_entity.pdbx_description
1 polymer ?
#
loop_
_entity_poly.entity_id
_entity_poly.type
_entity_poly.pdbx_seq_one_letter_code
_entity_poly.pdbx_strand_id
1 'polypeptide(L)' 'MADTILKQRELEAYIGSLKLVVGSGGVFKVTVNGEVLFDKKALGRHAEPGEAEKLVADRMNALIAAHTGESE' A
#
# COMPACT_ATOMS: atom_id res chain seq x y z
N MET A 1 3.70 11.69 6.63
CA MET A 1 2.59 10.95 5.95
C MET A 1 2.95 9.49 5.74
N ALA A 2 4.20 9.16 5.37
CA ALA A 2 4.67 7.77 5.39
C ALA A 2 4.66 7.16 6.81
N ASP A 3 4.85 8.01 7.81
CA ASP A 3 4.97 7.68 9.23
C ASP A 3 3.68 7.11 9.86
N THR A 4 2.52 7.33 9.22
CA THR A 4 1.21 6.87 9.73
C THR A 4 0.91 5.43 9.30
N ILE A 5 1.30 5.05 8.08
CA ILE A 5 1.14 3.69 7.53
C ILE A 5 1.89 2.67 8.40
N LEU A 6 3.10 3.02 8.85
CA LEU A 6 3.99 2.12 9.58
C LEU A 6 3.45 1.76 10.99
N LYS A 7 2.56 2.57 11.56
CA LYS A 7 2.06 2.37 12.94
C LYS A 7 0.87 1.44 13.05
N GLN A 8 0.20 1.08 11.95
CA GLN A 8 -0.93 0.15 12.00
C GLN A 8 -0.43 -1.29 11.84
N ARG A 9 -0.28 -1.98 12.98
CA ARG A 9 -0.14 -3.45 13.11
C ARG A 9 1.08 -4.07 12.44
N GLU A 10 2.28 -3.88 12.99
CA GLU A 10 3.44 -4.76 12.74
C GLU A 10 3.76 -5.07 11.25
N LEU A 11 3.22 -4.28 10.30
CA LEU A 11 3.39 -4.50 8.86
C LEU A 11 4.85 -4.31 8.47
N GLU A 12 5.58 -3.51 9.26
CA GLU A 12 7.02 -3.34 9.17
C GLU A 12 7.77 -4.67 9.10
N ALA A 13 7.32 -5.71 9.83
CA ALA A 13 7.96 -7.03 9.81
C ALA A 13 7.85 -7.74 8.44
N TYR A 14 6.83 -7.40 7.65
CA TYR A 14 6.53 -8.02 6.36
C TYR A 14 6.91 -7.13 5.16
N ILE A 15 7.33 -5.88 5.39
CA ILE A 15 7.74 -4.95 4.33
C ILE A 15 9.25 -5.03 4.14
N GLY A 16 9.70 -5.71 3.08
CA GLY A 16 11.13 -5.77 2.75
C GLY A 16 11.70 -4.44 2.21
N SER A 17 10.87 -3.60 1.60
CA SER A 17 11.29 -2.29 1.10
C SER A 17 10.11 -1.34 0.95
N LEU A 18 10.21 -0.16 1.57
CA LEU A 18 9.30 0.97 1.35
C LEU A 18 10.05 2.08 0.61
N LYS A 19 9.56 2.45 -0.57
CA LYS A 19 10.15 3.51 -1.40
C LYS A 19 9.13 4.60 -1.65
N LEU A 20 9.46 5.82 -1.24
CA LEU A 20 8.74 7.01 -1.66
C LEU A 20 9.37 7.54 -2.95
N VAL A 21 8.70 7.32 -4.08
CA VAL A 21 9.14 7.84 -5.37
C VAL A 21 8.46 9.19 -5.60
N VAL A 22 9.26 10.26 -5.66
CA VAL A 22 8.76 11.60 -5.97
C VAL A 22 8.37 11.62 -7.46
N GLY A 23 7.07 11.67 -7.73
CA GLY A 23 6.55 11.80 -9.08
C GLY A 23 6.56 13.25 -9.57
N SER A 24 6.82 13.46 -10.86
CA SER A 24 6.59 14.76 -11.51
C SER A 24 5.14 14.90 -11.98
N GLY A 25 4.58 16.12 -11.95
CA GLY A 25 3.29 16.42 -12.58
C GLY A 25 2.04 15.95 -11.83
N GLY A 26 2.05 15.96 -10.49
CA GLY A 26 0.85 15.70 -9.68
C GLY A 26 0.35 14.25 -9.70
N VAL A 27 1.23 13.32 -10.05
CA VAL A 27 0.99 11.87 -10.02
C VAL A 27 0.93 11.41 -8.56
N PHE A 28 -0.13 10.67 -8.23
CA PHE A 28 -0.21 9.92 -6.98
C PHE A 28 -0.61 8.50 -7.33
N LYS A 29 0.30 7.55 -7.06
CA LYS A 29 0.15 6.14 -7.40
C LYS A 29 0.68 5.29 -6.26
N VAL A 30 -0.10 4.29 -5.84
CA VAL A 30 0.25 3.36 -4.76
C VAL A 30 0.35 1.96 -5.37
N THR A 31 1.47 1.31 -5.13
CA THR A 31 1.74 -0.05 -5.63
C THR A 31 2.31 -0.93 -4.55
N VAL A 32 1.90 -2.20 -4.50
CA VAL A 32 2.47 -3.25 -3.64
C VAL A 32 2.93 -4.39 -4.53
N ASN A 33 4.20 -4.81 -4.41
CA ASN A 33 4.80 -5.84 -5.26
C ASN A 33 4.59 -5.64 -6.77
N GLY A 34 4.56 -4.38 -7.22
CA GLY A 34 4.35 -4.01 -8.63
C GLY A 34 2.88 -3.92 -9.06
N GLU A 35 1.93 -4.35 -8.22
CA GLU A 35 0.50 -4.23 -8.49
C GLU A 35 -0.02 -2.85 -8.08
N VAL A 36 -0.82 -2.21 -8.93
CA VAL A 36 -1.38 -0.88 -8.70
C VAL A 36 -2.63 -0.98 -7.84
N LEU A 37 -2.55 -0.50 -6.60
CA LEU A 37 -3.69 -0.43 -5.69
C LEU A 37 -4.47 0.88 -5.82
N PHE A 38 -3.78 1.97 -6.17
CA PHE A 38 -4.41 3.27 -6.39
C PHE A 38 -3.67 4.05 -7.48
N ASP A 39 -4.43 4.69 -8.38
CA ASP A 39 -3.89 5.63 -9.35
C ASP A 39 -4.83 6.82 -9.50
N LYS A 40 -4.35 7.99 -9.08
CA LYS A 40 -5.10 9.26 -9.15
C LYS A 40 -5.48 9.62 -10.58
N LYS A 41 -4.63 9.34 -11.57
CA LYS A 41 -4.92 9.67 -12.97
C LYS A 41 -6.01 8.76 -13.52
N ALA A 42 -6.01 7.48 -13.13
CA ALA A 42 -7.06 6.55 -13.54
C ALA A 42 -8.42 6.90 -12.91
N LEU A 43 -8.44 7.28 -11.63
CA LEU A 43 -9.66 7.58 -10.89
C LEU A 43 -10.16 9.03 -11.04
N GLY A 44 -9.34 9.93 -11.58
CA GLY A 44 -9.67 11.35 -11.74
C GLY A 44 -9.80 12.14 -10.43
N ARG A 45 -9.57 11.51 -9.27
CA ARG A 45 -9.65 12.13 -7.94
C ARG A 45 -8.45 11.72 -7.07
N HIS A 46 -8.14 12.55 -6.07
CA HIS A 46 -7.15 12.18 -5.06
C HIS A 46 -7.74 11.12 -4.12
N ALA A 47 -6.88 10.30 -3.51
CA ALA A 47 -7.29 9.38 -2.45
C ALA A 47 -7.85 10.19 -1.28
N GLU A 48 -8.96 9.72 -0.70
CA GLU A 48 -9.48 10.29 0.54
C GLU A 48 -8.54 9.98 1.72
N PRO A 49 -8.57 10.78 2.80
CA PRO A 49 -7.80 10.49 4.01
C PRO A 49 -8.08 9.07 4.51
N GLY A 50 -7.04 8.25 4.68
CA GLY A 50 -7.16 6.85 5.08
C GLY A 50 -7.50 5.85 3.98
N GLU A 51 -7.87 6.28 2.76
CA GLU A 51 -8.21 5.37 1.65
C GLU A 51 -6.99 4.55 1.21
N ALA A 52 -5.87 5.22 0.97
CA ALA A 52 -4.62 4.55 0.59
C ALA A 52 -4.10 3.62 1.70
N GLU A 53 -4.27 4.01 2.97
CA GLU A 53 -3.87 3.20 4.13
C GLU A 53 -4.66 1.90 4.19
N LYS A 54 -5.99 1.99 3.99
CA LYS A 54 -6.87 0.82 3.92
C LYS A 54 -6.54 -0.10 2.75
N LEU A 55 -6.30 0.45 1.56
CA LEU A 55 -5.96 -0.35 0.37
C LEU A 55 -4.66 -1.14 0.57
N VAL A 56 -3.64 -0.49 1.13
CA VAL A 56 -2.37 -1.16 1.45
C VAL A 56 -2.56 -2.21 2.53
N ALA A 57 -3.26 -1.88 3.62
CA ALA A 57 -3.50 -2.81 4.72
C ALA A 57 -4.31 -4.05 4.28
N ASP A 58 -5.35 -3.86 3.47
CA ASP A 58 -6.15 -4.95 2.91
C ASP A 58 -5.29 -5.87 2.03
N ARG A 59 -4.50 -5.28 1.12
CA ARG A 59 -3.60 -6.06 0.27
C ARG A 59 -2.53 -6.80 1.08
N MET A 60 -1.94 -6.17 2.08
CA MET A 60 -0.95 -6.80 2.94
C MET A 60 -1.56 -7.94 3.76
N ASN A 61 -2.76 -7.77 4.33
CA ASN A 61 -3.46 -8.85 5.01
C ASN A 61 -3.72 -10.04 4.08
N ALA A 62 -4.13 -9.79 2.83
CA ALA A 62 -4.31 -10.86 1.85
C ALA A 62 -3.01 -11.59 1.53
N LEU A 63 -1.89 -10.87 1.39
CA LEU A 63 -0.56 -11.48 1.16
C LEU A 63 -0.06 -12.28 2.37
N ILE A 64 -0.27 -11.78 3.59
CA ILE A 64 0.10 -12.48 4.83
C ILE A 64 -0.77 -13.73 5.00
N ALA A 65 -2.08 -13.64 4.76
CA ALA A 65 -2.98 -14.78 4.82
C ALA A 65 -2.61 -15.86 3.79
N ALA A 66 -2.22 -15.46 2.57
CA ALA A 66 -1.73 -16.38 1.55
C ALA A 66 -0.42 -17.06 1.97
N HIS A 67 0.52 -16.32 2.57
CA HIS A 67 1.81 -16.87 2.98
C HIS A 67 1.72 -17.79 4.21
N THR A 68 0.83 -17.49 5.16
CA THR A 68 0.61 -18.32 6.35
C THR A 68 -0.34 -19.50 6.07
N GLY A 69 -1.10 -19.46 4.98
CA GLY A 69 -2.06 -20.50 4.57
C GLY A 69 -1.48 -21.67 3.77
N GLU A 70 -0.19 -21.67 3.43
CA GLU A 70 0.49 -22.77 2.72
C GLU A 70 1.28 -23.69 3.67
N SER A 71 0.72 -23.99 4.83
CA SER A 71 1.25 -25.01 5.76
C SER A 71 0.11 -25.85 6.32
N GLU A 72 -0.49 -26.65 5.44
CA GLU A 72 -1.24 -27.86 5.80
C GLU A 72 -0.63 -29.08 5.09
#